data_AF-A0A3D4ZP81-F1
#
_entry.id   AF-A0A3D4ZP81-F1
#
_cell.length_a   1.000
_cell.length_b   1.000
_cell.length_c   1.000
_cell.angle_alpha   90.00
_cell.angle_beta   90.00
_cell.angle_gamma   90.00
#
_symmetry.space_group_name_H-M   'P 1'
#
loop_
_entity.id
_entity.type
_entity.pdbx_description
1 polymer ?
#
loop_
_entity_poly.entity_id
_entity_poly.type
_entity_poly.pdbx_seq_one_letter_code
_entity_poly.pdbx_strand_id
1 'polypeptide(L)'
;MMAIACVLMYLAIKKGFEPLLLLPIAFGMLLTNLPGAGMYHAEFFVGGHVDWAQFAAGNTGLIDILYLGVKLGIYPCLIFIGVGAMTDFGPLIANPK
;
A
#
# COMPACT_ATOMS: atom_id res chain seq x y z
N MET A 1 -9.47 -1.33 14.59
CA MET A 1 -8.85 -1.50 13.26
C MET A 1 -9.24 -2.81 12.58
N MET A 2 -9.17 -3.97 13.23
CA MET A 2 -9.58 -5.25 12.62
C MET A 2 -11.02 -5.26 12.07
N ALA A 3 -11.99 -4.71 12.81
CA ALA A 3 -13.38 -4.60 12.31
C ALA A 3 -13.48 -3.75 11.03
N ILE A 4 -12.70 -2.68 10.93
CA ILE A 4 -12.65 -1.82 9.73
C ILE A 4 -12.01 -2.58 8.57
N ALA A 5 -10.93 -3.33 8.81
CA ALA A 5 -10.30 -4.17 7.79
C ALA A 5 -11.30 -5.20 7.22
N CYS A 6 -12.12 -5.83 8.06
CA CYS A 6 -13.18 -6.74 7.60
C CYS A 6 -14.28 -6.02 6.79
N VAL A 7 -14.66 -4.80 7.18
CA VAL A 7 -15.64 -3.98 6.42
C VAL A 7 -15.09 -3.61 5.05
N LEU A 8 -13.83 -3.16 4.96
CA LEU A 8 -13.19 -2.81 3.70
C LEU A 8 -13.04 -4.04 2.80
N MET A 9 -12.69 -5.19 3.37
CA MET A 9 -12.64 -6.46 2.65
C MET A 9 -14.01 -6.86 2.09
N TYR A 10 -15.09 -6.66 2.86
CA TYR A 10 -16.45 -6.87 2.39
C TYR A 10 -16.83 -5.93 1.22
N LEU A 11 -16.45 -4.66 1.29
CA LEU A 11 -16.69 -3.70 0.20
C LEU A 11 -15.91 -4.07 -1.07
N ALA A 12 -14.67 -4.52 -0.94
CA ALA A 12 -13.85 -4.96 -2.06
C ALA A 12 -14.42 -6.22 -2.73
N ILE A 13 -14.82 -7.23 -1.95
CA ILE A 13 -15.24 -8.54 -2.48
C ILE A 13 -16.70 -8.52 -2.93
N LYS A 14 -17.64 -8.12 -2.07
CA LYS A 14 -19.08 -8.23 -2.37
C LYS A 14 -19.59 -7.07 -3.20
N LYS A 15 -19.12 -5.86 -2.93
CA LYS A 15 -19.58 -4.65 -3.62
C LYS A 15 -18.67 -4.22 -4.77
N GLY A 16 -17.52 -4.87 -4.96
CA GLY A 16 -16.62 -4.60 -6.09
C GLY A 16 -15.99 -3.21 -6.08
N PHE A 17 -15.87 -2.56 -4.92
CA PHE A 17 -15.17 -1.28 -4.83
C PHE A 17 -13.67 -1.51 -4.97
N GLU A 18 -13.09 -1.06 -6.10
CA GLU A 18 -11.66 -1.12 -6.44
C GLU A 18 -10.95 -2.39 -5.92
N PRO A 19 -11.41 -3.59 -6.31
CA PRO A 19 -10.99 -4.83 -5.66
C PRO A 19 -9.48 -5.07 -5.78
N LEU A 20 -8.85 -4.58 -6.85
CA LEU A 20 -7.41 -4.72 -7.09
C LEU A 20 -6.55 -3.98 -6.05
N LEU A 21 -7.02 -2.85 -5.52
CA LEU A 21 -6.27 -2.04 -4.55
C LEU A 21 -6.82 -2.20 -3.13
N LEU A 22 -8.15 -2.17 -2.98
CA LEU A 22 -8.82 -2.13 -1.68
C LEU A 22 -8.65 -3.44 -0.91
N LEU A 23 -8.63 -4.59 -1.60
CA LEU A 23 -8.46 -5.90 -0.96
C LEU A 23 -7.05 -6.06 -0.35
N PRO A 24 -5.94 -5.82 -1.08
CA PRO A 24 -4.60 -5.80 -0.48
C PRO A 24 -4.45 -4.81 0.68
N ILE A 25 -5.05 -3.62 0.58
CA ILE A 25 -5.01 -2.61 1.65
C ILE A 25 -5.72 -3.12 2.90
N ALA A 26 -6.94 -3.66 2.74
CA ALA A 26 -7.71 -4.22 3.85
C ALA A 26 -6.97 -5.40 4.51
N PHE A 27 -6.32 -6.24 3.72
CA PHE A 27 -5.53 -7.35 4.23
C PHE A 27 -4.28 -6.89 4.99
N GLY A 28 -3.53 -5.92 4.45
CA GLY A 28 -2.39 -5.31 5.15
C GLY A 28 -2.80 -4.64 6.46
N MET A 29 -3.93 -3.94 6.47
CA MET A 29 -4.52 -3.37 7.70
C MET A 29 -4.87 -4.44 8.73
N LEU A 30 -5.41 -5.59 8.30
CA LEU A 30 -5.69 -6.70 9.20
C LEU A 30 -4.40 -7.24 9.82
N LEU A 31 -3.40 -7.56 8.99
CA LEU A 31 -2.12 -8.11 9.41
C LEU A 31 -1.41 -7.21 10.42
N THR A 32 -1.27 -5.91 10.11
CA THR A 32 -0.62 -4.93 10.99
C THR A 32 -1.29 -4.74 12.34
N ASN A 33 -2.57 -5.10 12.48
CA ASN A 33 -3.32 -4.94 13.71
C ASN A 33 -3.52 -6.25 14.48
N LEU A 34 -2.83 -7.33 14.10
CA LEU A 34 -2.84 -8.59 14.86
C LEU A 34 -2.08 -8.41 16.20
N PRO A 35 -2.70 -8.80 17.34
CA PRO A 35 -2.08 -8.62 18.65
C PRO A 35 -0.82 -9.47 18.78
N GLY A 36 0.29 -8.86 19.18
CA GLY A 36 1.57 -9.55 19.40
C GLY A 36 2.32 -9.96 18.13
N ALA A 37 1.83 -9.61 16.93
CA ALA A 37 2.46 -10.00 15.68
C ALA A 37 3.68 -9.13 15.30
N GLY A 38 3.76 -7.89 15.80
CA GLY A 38 4.91 -7.00 15.57
C GLY A 38 5.27 -6.82 14.09
N MET A 39 4.28 -6.87 13.19
CA MET A 39 4.57 -6.92 11.74
C MET A 39 4.86 -5.55 11.13
N TYR A 40 4.50 -4.46 11.83
CA TYR A 40 4.78 -3.09 11.43
C TYR A 40 5.19 -2.25 12.63
N HIS A 41 6.29 -1.51 12.48
CA HIS A 41 6.87 -0.63 13.48
C HIS A 41 6.87 0.79 12.92
N ALA A 42 5.91 1.61 13.38
CA ALA A 42 5.79 3.01 12.96
C ALA A 42 7.04 3.84 13.32
N GLU A 43 7.79 3.42 14.34
CA GLU A 43 9.01 4.06 14.84
C GLU A 43 10.09 4.19 13.75
N PHE A 44 10.19 3.23 12.83
CA PHE A 44 11.24 3.18 11.81
C PHE A 44 11.09 4.23 10.71
N PHE A 45 9.96 4.95 10.72
CA PHE A 45 9.56 5.90 9.67
C PHE A 45 9.15 7.27 10.23
N VAL A 46 9.44 7.52 11.51
CA VAL A 46 9.16 8.81 12.17
C VAL A 46 10.04 9.90 11.55
N GLY A 47 9.48 11.08 11.32
CA GLY A 47 10.23 12.22 10.77
C GLY A 47 10.48 12.19 9.26
N GLY A 48 9.89 11.24 8.53
CA GLY A 48 9.97 11.21 7.05
C GLY A 48 11.24 10.59 6.49
N HIS A 49 12.11 10.04 7.35
CA HIS A 49 13.31 9.32 6.97
C HIS A 49 13.20 7.85 7.38
N VAL A 50 14.01 6.99 6.75
CA VAL A 50 14.10 5.57 7.08
C VAL A 50 15.28 5.40 8.04
N ASP A 51 15.02 4.89 9.24
CA ASP A 51 16.05 4.60 10.22
C ASP A 51 16.78 3.28 9.89
N TRP A 52 17.77 3.37 8.99
CA TRP A 52 18.55 2.23 8.50
C TRP A 52 19.26 1.44 9.62
N ALA A 53 19.57 2.09 10.74
CA ALA A 53 20.19 1.44 11.89
C ALA A 53 19.27 0.40 12.55
N GLN A 54 17.97 0.69 12.64
CA GLN A 54 16.99 -0.23 13.21
C GLN A 54 16.63 -1.36 12.23
N PHE A 55 16.67 -1.08 10.92
CA PHE A 55 16.55 -2.09 9.89
C PHE A 55 17.70 -3.11 9.91
N ALA A 56 18.93 -2.67 10.16
CA ALA A 56 20.11 -3.54 10.26
C ALA A 56 20.14 -4.38 11.56
N ALA A 57 19.46 -3.93 12.62
CA ALA A 57 19.39 -4.62 13.91
C ALA A 57 18.50 -5.88 13.90
N GLY A 58 17.83 -6.19 12.78
CA GLY A 58 17.08 -7.44 12.60
C GLY A 58 15.68 -7.49 13.23
N ASN A 59 15.20 -6.39 13.82
CA ASN A 59 13.87 -6.30 14.44
C ASN A 59 12.77 -5.87 13.45
N THR A 60 12.90 -6.17 12.16
CA THR A 60 11.97 -5.71 11.13
C THR A 60 10.87 -6.72 10.86
N GLY A 61 9.63 -6.23 10.82
CA GLY A 61 8.49 -7.02 10.36
C GLY A 61 8.44 -7.09 8.84
N LEU A 62 7.73 -8.09 8.30
CA LEU A 62 7.51 -8.22 6.86
C LEU A 62 6.86 -6.97 6.26
N ILE A 63 5.91 -6.36 6.98
CA ILE A 63 5.20 -5.16 6.48
C ILE A 63 6.11 -3.94 6.51
N ASP A 64 7.08 -3.85 7.42
CA ASP A 64 8.09 -2.78 7.41
C ASP A 64 8.92 -2.79 6.12
N ILE A 65 9.34 -3.98 5.70
CA ILE A 65 10.13 -4.16 4.47
C ILE A 65 9.31 -3.78 3.25
N LEU A 66 8.04 -4.22 3.18
CA LEU A 66 7.15 -3.84 2.08
C LEU A 66 6.85 -2.34 2.10
N TYR A 67 6.73 -1.73 3.27
CA TYR A 67 6.43 -0.31 3.40
C TYR A 67 7.60 0.59 2.93
N LEU A 68 8.83 0.09 2.92
CA LEU A 68 9.97 0.80 2.31
C LEU A 68 9.71 1.15 0.83
N GLY A 69 9.07 0.25 0.07
CA GLY A 69 8.74 0.51 -1.33
C GLY A 69 7.78 1.69 -1.53
N VAL A 70 6.94 1.96 -0.53
CA VAL A 70 6.07 3.16 -0.48
C VAL A 70 6.88 4.39 -0.08
N LYS A 71 7.71 4.29 0.97
CA LYS A 71 8.50 5.42 1.49
C LYS A 71 9.59 5.90 0.54
N LEU A 72 10.20 4.98 -0.20
CA LEU A 72 11.16 5.28 -1.27
C LEU A 72 10.48 5.75 -2.57
N GLY A 73 9.14 5.76 -2.62
CA GLY A 73 8.37 6.19 -3.79
C GLY A 73 8.41 5.22 -4.96
N ILE A 74 8.91 3.99 -4.78
CA ILE A 74 9.05 3.00 -5.86
C ILE A 74 7.68 2.51 -6.31
N TYR A 75 6.81 2.08 -5.39
CA TYR A 75 5.52 1.49 -5.75
C TYR A 75 4.56 2.50 -6.43
N PRO A 76 4.37 3.73 -5.92
CA PRO A 76 3.50 4.70 -6.60
C PRO A 76 3.99 5.00 -8.02
N CYS A 77 5.29 5.22 -8.22
CA CYS A 77 5.85 5.49 -9.55
C CYS A 77 5.62 4.32 -10.51
N LEU A 78 5.85 3.07 -10.08
CA LEU A 78 5.61 1.89 -10.91
C LEU A 78 4.13 1.72 -11.27
N ILE A 79 3.22 1.94 -10.32
CA ILE A 79 1.77 1.88 -10.57
C ILE A 79 1.37 2.95 -11.59
N PHE A 80 1.87 4.18 -11.47
CA PHE A 80 1.57 5.25 -12.42
C PHE A 80 2.11 4.99 -13.83
N ILE A 81 3.27 4.35 -13.96
CA ILE A 81 3.77 3.88 -15.26
C ILE A 81 2.78 2.88 -15.88
N GLY A 82 2.28 1.92 -15.09
CA GLY A 82 1.28 0.96 -15.55
C GLY A 82 -0.04 1.62 -15.98
N VAL A 83 -0.54 2.58 -15.19
CA VAL A 83 -1.73 3.37 -15.55
C VAL A 83 -1.51 4.14 -16.85
N GLY A 84 -0.36 4.80 -17.00
CA GLY A 84 0.00 5.50 -18.23
C GLY A 84 0.07 4.59 -19.45
N ALA A 85 0.59 3.36 -19.30
CA ALA A 85 0.65 2.38 -20.37
C ALA A 85 -0.74 1.83 -20.79
N MET A 86 -1.71 1.84 -19.87
CA MET A 86 -3.10 1.41 -20.13
C MET A 86 -4.00 2.57 -20.60
N THR A 87 -3.51 3.81 -20.60
CA THR A 87 -4.31 4.98 -20.95
C THR A 87 -4.40 5.13 -22.46
N ASP A 88 -5.63 5.13 -23.00
CA ASP A 88 -5.88 5.45 -24.41
C ASP A 88 -5.94 6.98 -24.61
N PHE A 89 -5.05 7.49 -25.46
CA PHE A 89 -4.98 8.91 -25.80
C PHE A 89 -5.83 9.29 -27.03
N GLY A 90 -6.42 8.32 -27.75
CA GLY A 90 -7.24 8.57 -28.93
C GLY A 90 -8.38 9.58 -28.69
N PRO A 91 -9.22 9.40 -27.65
CA PRO A 91 -10.28 10.34 -27.32
C PRO A 91 -9.77 11.75 -26.95
N LEU A 92 -8.60 11.83 -26.31
CA LEU A 92 -7.97 13.11 -25.92
C LEU A 92 -7.43 13.86 -27.14
N ILE A 93 -6.80 13.15 -28.09
CA ILE A 93 -6.23 13.73 -29.30
C ILE A 93 -7.32 14.14 -30.30
N ALA A 94 -8.46 13.43 -30.33
CA ALA A 94 -9.55 13.68 -31.28
C ALA A 94 -10.29 15.01 -31.03
N ASN A 95 -10.34 15.52 -29.79
CA ASN A 95 -10.89 16.84 -29.48
C ASN A 95 -10.10 17.49 -28.32
N PRO A 96 -8.97 18.14 -28.62
CA PRO A 96 -8.05 18.68 -27.61
C PRO A 96 -8.51 20.01 -26.97
N LYS A 97 -9.78 20.41 -27.19
CA LYS A 97 -10.34 21.67 -26.68
C LYS A 97 -10.73 21.60 -25.20
#